data_AF-A0A920M577-F1
#
_entry.id   AF-A0A920M577-F1
#
_cell.length_a   1.000
_cell.length_b   1.000
_cell.length_c   1.000
_cell.angle_alpha   90.00
_cell.angle_beta   90.00
_cell.angle_gamma   90.00
#
_symmetry.space_group_name_H-M   'P 1'
#
loop_
_entity.id
_entity.type
_entity.pdbx_description
1 polymer ?
#
loop_
_entity_poly.entity_id
_entity_poly.type
_entity_poly.pdbx_seq_one_letter_code
_entity_poly.pdbx_strand_id
1 'polypeptide(L)'
;MLETMQTARGVGLAAPQVGKLIRMITIQVPEKAPMIMINPNLTNQEGLRRVEEGCLSVPGFTGIVERSIKIDAQYLDENKNKIQLSAEELLAKLLNMRLII
;
A
#
# COMPACT_ATOMS: atom_id res chain seq x y z
N MET A 1 13.30 4.28 -0.93
CA MET A 1 11.83 4.14 -0.74
C MET A 1 11.50 3.95 0.73
N LEU A 2 11.99 2.91 1.40
CA LEU A 2 11.74 2.70 2.84
C LEU A 2 12.20 3.88 3.71
N GLU A 3 13.45 4.31 3.55
CA GLU A 3 13.97 5.49 4.25
C GLU A 3 13.08 6.72 4.04
N THR A 4 12.77 7.05 2.78
CA THR A 4 11.89 8.16 2.41
C THR A 4 10.52 8.09 3.09
N MET A 5 9.89 6.90 3.09
CA MET A 5 8.61 6.66 3.74
C MET A 5 8.70 6.90 5.26
N GLN A 6 9.74 6.39 5.91
CA GLN A 6 9.96 6.52 7.35
C GLN A 6 10.27 7.98 7.75
N THR A 7 11.13 8.67 7.01
CA THR A 7 11.44 10.10 7.23
C THR A 7 10.18 10.96 7.11
N ALA A 8 9.31 10.64 6.14
CA ALA A 8 8.04 11.33 5.96
C ALA A 8 6.93 10.87 6.94
N ARG A 9 7.24 9.95 7.88
CA ARG A 9 6.30 9.33 8.83
C ARG A 9 5.07 8.72 8.13
N GLY A 10 5.27 8.19 6.93
CA GLY A 10 4.25 7.49 6.15
C GLY A 10 4.15 6.00 6.50
N VAL A 11 2.98 5.43 6.21
CA VAL A 11 2.68 3.99 6.37
C VAL A 11 2.68 3.24 5.04
N GLY A 12 2.79 3.96 3.92
CA GLY A 12 2.87 3.42 2.57
C GLY A 12 3.50 4.42 1.60
N LEU A 13 4.27 3.92 0.64
CA LEU A 13 4.90 4.72 -0.42
C LEU A 13 4.96 3.95 -1.74
N ALA A 14 4.39 4.52 -2.80
CA ALA A 14 4.47 3.99 -4.15
C ALA A 14 5.66 4.60 -4.90
N ALA A 15 6.32 3.79 -5.74
CA ALA A 15 7.50 4.23 -6.50
C ALA A 15 7.26 5.50 -7.36
N PRO A 16 6.08 5.73 -7.97
CA PRO A 16 5.80 6.98 -8.68
C PRO A 16 5.90 8.24 -7.82
N GLN A 17 5.64 8.15 -6.51
CA GLN A 17 5.74 9.30 -5.58
C GLN A 17 7.17 9.80 -5.40
N VAL A 18 8.17 8.99 -5.77
CA VAL A 18 9.59 9.34 -5.78
C VAL A 18 10.17 9.39 -7.21
N GLY A 19 9.30 9.57 -8.20
CA GLY A 19 9.70 9.73 -9.61
C GLY A 19 10.17 8.44 -10.29
N LYS A 20 9.82 7.26 -9.74
CA LYS A 20 10.15 5.96 -10.32
C LYS A 20 8.91 5.31 -10.92
N LEU A 21 8.85 5.23 -12.25
CA LEU A 21 7.74 4.61 -13.00
C LEU A 21 7.86 3.08 -13.03
N ILE A 22 7.86 2.46 -11.86
CA ILE A 22 7.87 1.01 -11.69
C ILE A 22 6.71 0.58 -10.79
N ARG A 23 6.16 -0.62 -11.02
CA ARG A 23 5.08 -1.18 -10.20
C ARG A 23 5.65 -1.75 -8.90
N MET A 24 5.93 -0.86 -7.96
CA MET A 24 6.47 -1.22 -6.65
C MET A 24 5.88 -0.33 -5.57
N ILE A 25 5.51 -0.94 -4.44
CA ILE A 25 5.08 -0.24 -3.23
C ILE A 25 5.82 -0.76 -2.02
N THR A 26 6.01 0.10 -1.02
CA THR A 26 6.49 -0.28 0.30
C THR A 26 5.44 0.07 1.34
N ILE A 27 5.16 -0.84 2.26
CA ILE A 27 4.15 -0.69 3.32
C ILE A 27 4.81 -0.92 4.68
N GLN A 28 4.48 -0.07 5.66
CA GLN A 28 4.85 -0.25 7.05
C GLN A 28 3.59 -0.42 7.90
N VAL A 29 3.39 -1.63 8.43
CA VAL A 29 2.39 -1.91 9.46
C VAL A 29 3.08 -1.78 10.83
N PRO A 30 2.44 -1.19 11.86
CA PRO A 30 2.99 -1.16 13.21
C PRO A 30 3.38 -2.57 13.68
N GLU A 31 4.50 -2.67 14.39
CA GLU A 31 5.02 -3.92 14.98
C GLU A 31 5.36 -5.04 13.98
N LYS A 32 5.33 -4.76 12.67
CA LYS A 32 5.73 -5.70 11.61
C LYS A 32 6.94 -5.19 10.84
N ALA A 33 7.65 -6.11 10.21
CA ALA A 33 8.67 -5.73 9.23
C ALA A 33 8.02 -4.99 8.04
N PRO A 34 8.72 -4.00 7.45
CA PRO A 34 8.25 -3.37 6.23
C PRO A 34 8.08 -4.39 5.11
N MET A 35 7.01 -4.28 4.35
CA MET A 35 6.75 -5.13 3.18
C MET A 35 7.13 -4.39 1.91
N ILE A 36 7.91 -5.04 1.06
CA ILE A 36 8.24 -4.57 -0.29
C ILE A 36 7.44 -5.41 -1.27
N MET A 37 6.58 -4.76 -2.06
CA MET A 37 5.72 -5.45 -3.00
C MET A 37 6.03 -5.02 -4.43
N ILE A 38 6.57 -5.94 -5.21
CA ILE A 38 6.89 -5.75 -6.62
C ILE A 38 5.81 -6.42 -7.48
N ASN A 39 5.32 -5.70 -8.49
CA ASN A 39 4.23 -6.13 -9.36
C ASN A 39 2.99 -6.66 -8.61
N PRO A 40 2.53 -6.03 -7.51
CA PRO A 40 1.38 -6.53 -6.77
C PRO A 40 0.12 -6.52 -7.61
N ASN A 41 -0.59 -7.64 -7.62
CA ASN A 41 -1.89 -7.86 -8.23
C ASN A 41 -2.94 -8.05 -7.12
N LEU A 42 -3.96 -7.19 -7.09
CA LEU A 42 -5.05 -7.27 -6.12
C LEU A 42 -6.22 -8.07 -6.70
N THR A 43 -6.72 -9.03 -5.93
CA THR A 43 -7.86 -9.89 -6.26
C THR A 43 -8.83 -9.95 -5.08
N ASN A 44 -10.04 -10.46 -5.29
CA ASN A 44 -11.04 -10.72 -4.23
C ASN A 44 -11.25 -9.52 -3.28
N GLN A 45 -11.59 -8.37 -3.85
CA GLN A 45 -11.89 -7.18 -3.07
C GLN A 45 -13.32 -7.26 -2.54
N GLU A 46 -13.48 -7.31 -1.23
CA GLU A 46 -14.77 -7.54 -0.57
C GLU A 46 -15.09 -6.47 0.48
N GLY A 47 -16.39 -6.16 0.57
CA GLY A 47 -16.91 -5.14 1.45
C GLY A 47 -16.50 -3.72 1.04
N LEU A 48 -17.19 -2.73 1.58
CA LEU A 48 -16.85 -1.32 1.39
C LEU A 48 -16.97 -0.61 2.73
N ARG A 49 -15.98 0.22 3.05
CA ARG A 49 -16.03 1.12 4.19
C ARG A 49 -15.47 2.48 3.82
N ARG A 50 -16.00 3.51 4.47
CA ARG A 50 -15.49 4.88 4.38
C ARG A 50 -14.40 5.06 5.41
N VAL A 51 -13.24 5.51 4.96
CA VAL A 51 -12.10 5.81 5.82
C VAL A 51 -11.56 7.18 5.50
N GLU A 52 -11.07 7.87 6.52
CA GLU A 52 -10.30 9.09 6.32
C GLU A 52 -8.85 8.73 5.97
N GLU A 53 -8.34 9.33 4.91
CA GLU A 53 -6.97 9.13 4.39
C GLU A 53 -6.31 10.47 4.06
N GLY A 54 -5.00 10.51 4.28
CA GLY A 54 -4.10 11.54 3.77
C GLY A 54 -3.08 10.93 2.81
N CYS A 55 -2.39 11.77 2.04
CA CYS A 55 -1.39 11.32 1.08
C CYS A 55 -0.09 12.11 1.24
N LEU A 56 1.06 11.43 1.24
CA LEU A 56 2.38 12.10 1.28
C LEU A 56 2.61 13.03 0.09
N SER A 57 1.93 12.79 -1.04
CA SER A 57 2.01 13.65 -2.22
C SER A 57 1.12 14.90 -2.14
N VAL A 58 0.23 15.00 -1.15
CA VAL A 58 -0.67 16.15 -0.93
C VAL A 58 -0.70 16.49 0.57
N PRO A 59 0.37 17.08 1.11
CA PRO A 59 0.50 17.34 2.54
C PRO A 59 -0.55 18.34 3.03
N GLY A 60 -1.09 18.11 4.23
CA GLY A 60 -2.10 18.97 4.88
C GLY A 60 -3.54 18.73 4.42
N PHE A 61 -3.78 17.80 3.49
CA PHE A 61 -5.11 17.42 3.04
C PHE A 61 -5.50 16.02 3.50
N THR A 62 -6.70 15.89 4.08
CA THR A 62 -7.35 14.61 4.34
C THR A 62 -8.69 14.54 3.62
N GLY A 63 -9.11 13.34 3.26
CA GLY A 63 -10.38 13.11 2.59
C GLY A 63 -10.98 11.76 2.96
N ILE A 64 -12.30 11.66 2.84
CA ILE A 64 -13.01 10.40 3.00
C ILE A 64 -12.95 9.64 1.68
N VAL A 65 -12.49 8.40 1.74
CA VAL A 65 -12.40 7.50 0.58
C VAL A 65 -13.05 6.15 0.91
N GLU A 66 -13.57 5.50 -0.12
CA GLU A 66 -14.13 4.16 0.01
C GLU A 66 -13.03 3.12 -0.26
N ARG A 67 -12.95 2.13 0.64
CA ARG A 67 -11.94 1.08 0.65
C ARG A 67 -12.58 -0.26 0.92
N SER A 68 -12.03 -1.30 0.30
CA SER A 68 -12.43 -2.66 0.60
C SER A 68 -12.03 -3.05 2.01
N ILE A 69 -12.89 -3.84 2.65
CA ILE A 69 -12.64 -4.36 4.00
C ILE A 69 -11.61 -5.47 3.94
N LYS A 70 -11.66 -6.27 2.88
CA LYS A 70 -10.78 -7.39 2.61
C LYS A 70 -10.29 -7.36 1.17
N ILE A 71 -9.02 -7.72 0.97
CA ILE A 71 -8.36 -7.83 -0.34
C ILE A 71 -7.35 -8.97 -0.29
N ASP A 72 -7.30 -9.75 -1.36
CA ASP A 72 -6.18 -10.66 -1.60
C ASP A 72 -5.14 -9.99 -2.51
N ALA A 73 -3.86 -10.23 -2.26
CA ALA A 73 -2.78 -9.69 -3.05
C ALA A 73 -1.76 -10.78 -3.41
N GLN A 74 -1.28 -10.73 -4.65
CA GLN A 74 -0.17 -11.56 -5.14
C GLN A 74 0.94 -10.67 -5.63
N TYR A 75 2.17 -10.87 -5.18
CA TYR A 75 3.30 -9.99 -5.51
C TYR A 75 4.64 -10.73 -5.44
N LEU A 76 5.70 -10.07 -5.87
CA LEU A 76 7.07 -10.51 -5.68
C LEU A 76 7.73 -9.71 -4.54
N ASP A 77 8.41 -10.39 -3.64
CA ASP A 77 9.27 -9.74 -2.63
C ASP A 77 10.59 -9.23 -3.25
N GLU A 78 11.46 -8.63 -2.44
CA GLU A 78 12.79 -8.17 -2.88
C GLU A 78 13.71 -9.30 -3.36
N ASN A 79 13.42 -10.54 -2.96
CA ASN A 79 14.16 -11.74 -3.34
C ASN A 79 13.54 -12.44 -4.56
N LYS A 80 12.50 -11.86 -5.18
CA LYS A 80 11.73 -12.39 -6.32
C LYS A 80 10.91 -13.65 -6.00
N ASN A 81 10.63 -13.91 -4.73
CA ASN A 81 9.71 -14.96 -4.32
C ASN A 81 8.27 -14.49 -4.54
N LYS A 82 7.41 -15.39 -5.03
CA LYS A 82 5.97 -15.14 -5.15
C LYS A 82 5.33 -15.26 -3.77
N ILE A 83 4.70 -14.18 -3.32
CA ILE A 83 3.93 -14.13 -2.08
C ILE A 83 2.45 -13.95 -2.42
N GLN A 84 1.61 -14.73 -1.74
CA GLN A 84 0.16 -14.55 -1.72
C GLN A 84 -0.25 -14.18 -0.30
N LEU A 85 -1.09 -13.16 -0.17
CA LEU A 85 -1.51 -12.63 1.12
C LEU A 85 -3.00 -12.30 1.07
N SER A 86 -3.73 -12.63 2.13
CA SER A 86 -5.08 -12.12 2.36
C SER A 86 -4.99 -11.03 3.43
N ALA A 87 -5.51 -9.86 3.11
CA ALA A 87 -5.42 -8.67 3.93
C ALA A 87 -6.80 -8.22 4.37
N GLU A 88 -6.88 -7.84 5.64
CA GLU A 88 -8.07 -7.25 6.24
C GLU A 88 -7.69 -5.94 6.94
N GLU A 89 -8.70 -5.14 7.27
CA GLU A 89 -8.57 -3.90 8.07
C GLU A 89 -7.45 -2.96 7.59
N LEU A 90 -6.46 -2.67 8.45
CA LEU A 90 -5.39 -1.72 8.15
C LEU A 90 -4.57 -2.15 6.94
N LEU A 91 -4.27 -3.44 6.80
CA LEU A 91 -3.48 -3.92 5.67
C LEU A 91 -4.27 -3.82 4.35
N ALA A 92 -5.56 -4.16 4.38
CA ALA A 92 -6.44 -3.95 3.21
C ALA A 92 -6.50 -2.47 2.82
N LYS A 93 -6.57 -1.55 3.79
CA LYS A 93 -6.51 -0.10 3.55
C LYS A 93 -5.20 0.31 2.85
N LEU A 94 -4.07 -0.18 3.34
CA LEU A 94 -2.76 0.16 2.79
C LEU A 94 -2.53 -0.43 1.40
N LEU A 95 -3.03 -1.64 1.13
CA LEU A 95 -2.96 -2.25 -0.20
C LEU A 95 -3.82 -1.54 -1.24
N ASN A 96 -4.95 -0.95 -0.82
CA ASN A 96 -5.80 -0.14 -1.69
C ASN A 96 -5.15 1.20 -2.12
N MET A 97 -4.00 1.57 -1.56
CA MET A 97 -3.30 2.79 -1.94
C MET A 97 -2.81 2.67 -3.40
N ARG A 98 -3.62 3.21 -4.33
CA ARG A 98 -3.42 3.32 -5.79
C ARG A 98 -2.33 2.39 -6.35
N LEU A 99 -2.68 1.10 -6.42
CA LEU A 99 -2.00 0.07 -7.22
C LEU A 99 -2.43 0.05 -8.69
N ILE A 100 -3.28 1.00 -9.10
CA ILE A 100 -3.69 1.19 -10.49
C ILE A 100 -2.61 2.05 -11.16
N ILE A 101 -1.84 1.44 -12.05
CA ILE A 101 -0.91 2.10 -12.98
C ILE A 101 -1.53 2.10 -14.36
#